data_AF-A0A9X4R122-F1
#
_entry.id   AF-A0A9X4R122-F1
#
_cell.length_a   1.000
_cell.length_b   1.000
_cell.length_c   1.000
_cell.angle_alpha   90.00
_cell.angle_beta   90.00
_cell.angle_gamma   90.00
#
_symmetry.space_group_name_H-M   'P 1'
#
loop_
_entity.id
_entity.type
_entity.pdbx_description
1 polymer ?
#
loop_
_entity_poly.entity_id
_entity_poly.type
_entity_poly.pdbx_seq_one_letter_code
_entity_poly.pdbx_strand_id
1 'polypeptide(L)' 'MLTVWVVFGITVLIAVYSGITFFSNINNKAKQKNADAKSVKKNNIYGVVFLVFLIIAIIELFVYIA' A
#
# COMPACT_ATOMS: atom_id res chain seq x y z
N MET A 1 -22.66 10.26 -6.98
CA MET A 1 -21.37 10.53 -7.69
C MET A 1 -20.35 11.19 -6.79
N LEU A 2 -20.59 12.38 -6.22
CA LEU A 2 -19.62 13.08 -5.35
C LEU A 2 -19.10 12.23 -4.18
N THR A 3 -19.99 11.56 -3.43
CA THR A 3 -19.60 10.70 -2.31
C THR A 3 -18.71 9.52 -2.72
N VAL A 4 -18.94 8.98 -3.92
CA VAL A 4 -18.20 7.83 -4.47
C VAL A 4 -16.78 8.24 -4.86
N TRP A 5 -16.64 9.38 -5.52
CA TRP A 5 -15.33 9.95 -5.87
C TRP A 5 -14.52 10.36 -4.63
N VAL A 6 -15.19 10.79 -3.55
CA VAL A 6 -14.54 11.08 -2.27
C VAL A 6 -14.02 9.79 -1.62
N VAL A 7 -14.81 8.72 -1.59
CA VAL A 7 -14.38 7.42 -1.03
C VAL A 7 -13.21 6.87 -1.82
N PHE A 8 -13.30 6.86 -3.15
CA PHE A 8 -12.20 6.45 -4.03
C PHE A 8 -10.92 7.27 -3.79
N GLY A 9 -11.04 8.60 -3.67
CA GLY A 9 -9.90 9.46 -3.35
C GLY A 9 -9.23 9.10 -2.03
N ILE A 10 -10.00 8.74 -1.00
CA ILE A 10 -9.47 8.28 0.30
C ILE A 10 -8.77 6.93 0.16
N THR A 11 -9.37 5.97 -0.56
CA THR A 11 -8.76 4.65 -0.83
C THR A 11 -7.40 4.81 -1.50
N VAL A 12 -7.31 5.67 -2.52
CA VAL A 12 -6.06 5.97 -3.24
C VAL A 12 -5.03 6.63 -2.32
N LEU A 13 -5.43 7.59 -1.48
CA LEU A 13 -4.52 8.24 -0.52
C LEU A 13 -3.92 7.22 0.47
N ILE A 14 -4.73 6.29 0.98
CA ILE A 14 -4.26 5.22 1.88
C ILE A 14 -3.30 4.28 1.14
N ALA A 15 -3.62 3.89 -0.09
CA ALA A 15 -2.75 3.07 -0.93
C ALA A 15 -1.40 3.76 -1.16
N VAL A 16 -1.38 5.06 -1.50
CA VAL A 16 -0.14 5.81 -1.71
C VAL A 16 0.69 5.90 -0.42
N TYR A 17 0.07 6.25 0.71
CA TYR A 17 0.79 6.33 2.00
C TYR A 17 1.39 4.98 2.41
N SER A 18 0.60 3.90 2.31
CA SER A 18 1.06 2.55 2.64
C SER A 18 2.14 2.08 1.66
N GLY A 19 2.00 2.42 0.38
CA GLY A 19 2.95 2.10 -0.68
C GLY A 19 4.30 2.79 -0.46
N ILE A 20 4.30 4.10 -0.22
CA ILE A 20 5.51 4.87 0.07
C ILE A 20 6.19 4.35 1.34
N THR A 21 5.41 4.09 2.40
CA THR A 21 5.94 3.55 3.67
C THR A 21 6.56 2.17 3.46
N PHE A 22 5.89 1.29 2.71
CA PHE A 22 6.40 -0.03 2.36
C PHE A 22 7.68 0.04 1.52
N PHE A 23 7.69 0.85 0.46
CA PHE A 23 8.83 0.98 -0.45
C PHE A 23 10.02 1.69 0.21
N SER A 24 9.77 2.71 1.03
CA SER A 24 10.80 3.40 1.83
C SER A 24 11.45 2.45 2.83
N ASN A 25 10.65 1.60 3.47
CA ASN A 25 11.14 0.59 4.40
C ASN A 25 11.91 -0.55 3.68
N ILE A 26 11.51 -0.92 2.46
CA ILE A 26 12.29 -1.83 1.58
C ILE A 26 13.62 -1.19 1.19
N ASN A 27 13.63 0.08 0.76
CA ASN A 27 14.82 0.75 0.26
C ASN A 27 15.83 1.02 1.39
N ASN A 28 15.37 1.35 2.58
CA ASN A 28 16.23 1.44 3.77
C ASN A 28 16.83 0.07 4.16
N LYS A 29 16.08 -1.03 3.98
CA LYS A 29 16.60 -2.40 4.21
C LYS A 29 17.57 -2.87 3.13
N ALA A 30 17.40 -2.44 1.88
CA ALA A 30 18.36 -2.70 0.80
C ALA A 30 19.72 -2.02 1.07
N LYS A 31 19.72 -0.86 1.74
CA LYS A 31 20.92 -0.22 2.30
C LYS A 31 21.45 -0.92 3.56
N GLN A 32 20.59 -1.53 4.37
CA GLN A 32 20.94 -2.24 5.61
C GLN A 32 21.18 -3.75 5.36
N LYS A 33 22.06 -4.07 4.41
CA LYS A 33 22.34 -5.45 3.94
C LYS A 33 23.08 -6.37 4.92
N ASN A 34 23.17 -6.05 6.22
CA ASN A 34 23.96 -6.81 7.20
C ASN A 34 23.28 -7.12 8.55
N ALA A 35 21.98 -6.87 8.74
CA ALA A 35 21.32 -7.10 10.03
C ALA A 35 20.19 -8.14 9.94
N ASP A 36 20.55 -9.39 10.29
CA ASP A 36 19.71 -10.46 10.81
C ASP A 36 18.35 -10.80 10.15
N ALA A 37 18.30 -12.02 9.61
CA ALA A 37 17.13 -12.72 9.07
C ALA A 37 15.93 -12.82 10.04
N LYS A 38 16.07 -12.44 11.32
CA LYS A 38 14.98 -12.39 12.30
C LYS A 38 14.01 -11.22 12.10
N SER A 39 14.40 -10.15 11.39
CA SER A 39 13.59 -8.94 11.22
C SER A 39 12.64 -8.96 10.01
N VAL A 40 12.72 -10.01 9.17
CA VAL A 40 11.94 -10.17 7.94
C VAL A 40 10.45 -10.44 8.22
N LYS A 41 10.14 -11.11 9.35
CA LYS A 41 8.78 -11.57 9.67
C LYS A 41 7.79 -10.45 10.01
N LYS A 42 8.24 -9.29 10.50
CA LYS A 42 7.37 -8.17 10.92
C LYS A 42 7.02 -7.19 9.78
N ASN A 43 7.76 -7.24 8.67
CA ASN A 43 7.70 -6.23 7.61
C ASN A 43 6.63 -6.51 6.54
N ASN A 44 6.04 -7.71 6.55
CA ASN A 44 5.06 -8.13 5.55
C ASN A 44 3.71 -7.39 5.70
N ILE A 45 3.43 -6.82 6.87
CA ILE A 45 2.13 -6.21 7.18
C ILE A 45 1.87 -4.97 6.29
N TYR A 46 2.83 -4.06 6.14
CA TYR A 46 2.64 -2.86 5.30
C TYR A 46 2.54 -3.17 3.81
N GLY A 47 3.19 -4.24 3.35
CA GLY A 47 3.08 -4.72 1.98
C GLY A 47 1.71 -5.36 1.71
N VAL A 48 1.23 -6.17 2.66
CA VAL A 48 -0.11 -6.76 2.60
C VAL A 48 -1.19 -5.67 2.63
N VAL A 49 -1.06 -4.68 3.53
CA VAL A 49 -1.99 -3.54 3.60
C VAL A 49 -1.99 -2.74 2.29
N PHE A 50 -0.81 -2.45 1.73
CA PHE A 50 -0.71 -1.78 0.43
C PHE A 50 -1.42 -2.57 -0.68
N LEU A 51 -1.16 -3.88 -0.77
CA LEU A 51 -1.74 -4.74 -1.80
C LEU A 51 -3.27 -4.82 -1.71
N VAL A 52 -3.82 -4.93 -0.48
CA VAL A 52 -5.27 -4.96 -0.25
C VAL A 52 -5.91 -3.64 -0.72
N PHE A 53 -5.36 -2.49 -0.31
CA PHE A 53 -5.90 -1.19 -0.74
C PHE A 53 -5.72 -0.93 -2.23
N LEU A 54 -4.65 -1.44 -2.85
CA LEU A 54 -4.44 -1.36 -4.29
C LEU A 54 -5.50 -2.15 -5.06
N ILE A 55 -5.82 -3.38 -4.62
CA ILE A 55 -6.86 -4.21 -5.24
C ILE A 55 -8.23 -3.55 -5.08
N ILE A 56 -8.54 -3.02 -3.89
CA ILE A 56 -9.79 -2.30 -3.64
C ILE A 56 -9.88 -1.07 -4.56
N ALA A 57 -8.82 -0.28 -4.69
CA ALA A 57 -8.81 0.88 -5.58
C ALA A 57 -9.04 0.50 -7.05
N ILE A 58 -8.48 -0.62 -7.53
CA ILE A 58 -8.71 -1.10 -8.90
C ILE A 58 -10.17 -1.55 -9.09
N ILE A 59 -10.74 -2.24 -8.10
CA ILE A 59 -12.15 -2.66 -8.13
C ILE A 59 -13.06 -1.43 -8.12
N GLU A 60 -12.81 -0.47 -7.23
CA GLU A 60 -13.55 0.80 -7.17
C GLU A 60 -13.46 1.56 -8.50
N LEU A 61 -12.28 1.62 -9.11
CA LEU A 61 -12.11 2.25 -10.42
C LEU A 61 -13.00 1.57 -11.48
N PHE A 62 -12.99 0.24 -11.55
CA PHE A 62 -13.82 -0.48 -12.52
C PHE A 62 -15.32 -0.32 -12.23
N VAL A 63 -15.74 -0.44 -10.97
CA VAL A 63 -17.16 -0.38 -10.57
C VAL A 63 -17.75 1.02 -10.72
N TYR A 64 -16.93 2.07 -10.60
CA TYR A 64 -17.40 3.46 -10.65
C TYR A 64 -17.19 4.13 -12.03
N ILE A 65 -16.37 3.55 -12.90
CA ILE A 65 -16.08 4.08 -14.25
C ILE A 65 -16.69 3.25 -15.38
N ALA A 66 -16.93 1.94 -15.18
CA ALA A 66 -17.59 1.05 -16.14
C ALA A 66 -19.08 0.86 -15.80
#